data_AF-A0A1F3KIX3-F1
#
_entry.id   AF-A0A1F3KIX3-F1
#
_cell.length_a   1.000
_cell.length_b   1.000
_cell.length_c   1.000
_cell.angle_alpha   90.00
_cell.angle_beta   90.00
_cell.angle_gamma   90.00
#
_symmetry.space_group_name_H-M   'P 1'
#
loop_
_entity.id
_entity.type
_entity.pdbx_description
1 polymer ?
#
loop_
_entity_poly.entity_id
_entity_poly.type
_entity_poly.pdbx_seq_one_letter_code
_entity_poly.pdbx_strand_id
1 'polypeptide(L)'
;MEILKKTNIGFIFVLIMSVALQTYSQDTKVINAFKESYAMEKKGEYNKAIDELKKVENEFNYKYEVNLRLGWLNYSSGRFTESVAYYQKAIDLKPFAVEPRLGMVYPASQLAKWDQVQLQYEKIISVDPSNSTANYRLGLIYYGKKDYDKAFRYFEMVVNLYPFDYDGLLMFAWTNYQKGDFAKAKLLFNKVLTISPDDKSAIEGLGYIK
;
A
#
# COMPACT_ATOMS: atom_id res chain seq x y z
N MET A 1 13.30 -36.32 48.22
CA MET A 1 12.33 -35.55 47.40
C MET A 1 12.92 -34.26 46.80
N GLU A 2 14.07 -33.75 47.28
CA GLU A 2 14.72 -32.54 46.74
C GLU A 2 15.49 -32.73 45.42
N ILE A 3 16.07 -33.91 45.18
CA ILE A 3 16.91 -34.18 44.00
C ILE A 3 16.07 -34.09 42.70
N LEU A 4 14.84 -34.63 42.70
CA LEU A 4 13.92 -34.54 41.56
C LEU A 4 13.52 -33.10 41.19
N LYS A 5 13.48 -32.17 42.15
CA LYS A 5 13.17 -30.74 41.87
C LYS A 5 14.35 -30.03 41.20
N LYS A 6 15.60 -30.30 41.62
CA LYS A 6 16.80 -29.70 41.03
C LYS A 6 17.07 -30.21 39.61
N THR A 7 16.82 -31.50 39.35
CA THR A 7 16.95 -32.08 38.01
C THR A 7 15.94 -31.44 37.04
N ASN A 8 14.69 -31.27 37.44
CA ASN A 8 13.66 -30.65 36.60
C ASN A 8 13.96 -29.18 36.28
N ILE A 9 14.53 -28.41 37.20
CA ILE A 9 14.92 -27.00 36.95
C ILE A 9 16.08 -26.92 35.95
N GLY A 10 17.08 -27.80 36.06
CA GLY A 10 18.19 -27.85 35.10
C GLY A 10 17.73 -28.22 33.68
N PHE A 11 16.82 -29.19 33.56
CA PHE A 11 16.22 -29.57 32.26
C PHE A 11 15.39 -28.44 31.65
N ILE A 12 14.57 -27.74 32.44
CA ILE A 12 13.79 -26.59 31.97
C ILE A 12 14.71 -25.46 31.50
N PHE A 13 15.80 -25.19 32.23
CA PHE A 13 16.76 -24.15 31.86
C PHE A 13 17.50 -24.47 30.55
N VAL A 14 17.95 -25.73 30.36
CA VAL A 14 18.57 -26.18 29.11
C VAL A 14 17.58 -26.11 27.94
N LEU A 15 16.32 -26.49 28.16
CA LEU A 15 15.28 -26.39 27.14
C LEU A 15 15.06 -24.93 26.74
N ILE A 16 14.90 -24.01 27.70
CA ILE A 16 14.72 -22.57 27.44
C ILE A 16 15.94 -22.01 26.68
N MET A 17 17.15 -22.34 27.10
CA MET A 17 18.38 -21.93 26.42
C MET A 17 18.46 -22.46 24.99
N SER A 18 18.07 -23.71 24.75
CA SER A 18 18.07 -24.32 23.42
C SER A 18 17.05 -23.66 22.49
N VAL A 19 15.87 -23.31 23.00
CA VAL A 19 14.84 -22.57 22.27
C VAL A 19 15.34 -21.16 21.95
N ALA A 20 15.94 -20.46 22.92
CA ALA A 20 16.48 -19.12 22.73
C ALA A 20 17.62 -19.08 21.69
N LEU A 21 18.49 -20.10 21.68
CA LEU A 21 19.54 -20.24 20.66
C LEU A 21 18.96 -20.52 19.27
N GLN A 22 17.93 -21.36 19.18
CA GLN A 22 17.24 -21.65 17.92
C GLN A 22 16.56 -20.41 17.34
N THR A 23 15.83 -19.65 18.16
CA THR A 23 15.19 -18.40 17.73
C THR A 23 16.23 -17.37 17.29
N TYR A 24 17.31 -17.18 18.07
CA TYR A 24 18.40 -16.27 17.70
C TYR A 24 19.05 -16.64 16.35
N SER A 25 19.27 -17.94 16.11
CA SER A 25 19.82 -18.41 14.84
C SER A 25 18.85 -18.21 13.66
N GLN A 26 17.55 -18.39 13.87
CA GLN A 26 16.52 -18.14 12.85
C GLN A 26 16.42 -16.65 12.51
N ASP A 27 16.37 -15.79 13.51
CA ASP A 27 16.33 -14.33 13.33
C ASP A 27 17.52 -13.86 12.49
N THR A 28 18.73 -14.36 12.79
CA THR A 28 19.95 -14.05 12.04
C THR A 28 19.86 -14.48 10.57
N LYS A 29 19.31 -15.68 10.30
CA LYS A 29 19.12 -16.19 8.94
C LYS A 29 18.16 -15.30 8.15
N VAL A 30 17.03 -14.90 8.74
CA VAL A 30 16.06 -14.01 8.10
C VAL A 30 16.68 -12.63 7.83
N ILE A 31 17.33 -12.03 8.82
CA ILE A 31 17.98 -10.71 8.68
C ILE A 31 19.00 -10.73 7.53
N ASN A 32 19.81 -11.78 7.43
CA ASN A 32 20.78 -11.92 6.34
C ASN A 32 20.08 -12.05 4.98
N ALA A 33 19.03 -12.86 4.89
CA ALA A 33 18.26 -12.99 3.65
C ALA A 33 17.67 -11.64 3.19
N PHE A 34 17.13 -10.85 4.12
CA PHE A 34 16.65 -9.50 3.82
C PHE A 34 17.79 -8.59 3.34
N LYS A 35 18.91 -8.54 4.06
CA LYS A 35 20.10 -7.75 3.70
C LYS A 35 20.57 -8.05 2.28
N GLU A 36 20.71 -9.33 1.96
CA GLU A 36 21.11 -9.79 0.63
C GLU A 36 20.08 -9.42 -0.44
N SER A 37 18.79 -9.59 -0.15
CA SER A 37 17.72 -9.20 -1.08
C SER A 37 17.77 -7.71 -1.42
N TYR A 38 18.03 -6.82 -0.45
CA TYR A 38 18.16 -5.37 -0.69
C TYR A 38 19.40 -5.05 -1.52
N ALA A 39 20.52 -5.73 -1.24
CA ALA A 39 21.75 -5.54 -2.00
C ALA A 39 21.61 -5.99 -3.46
N MET A 40 20.92 -7.10 -3.70
CA MET A 40 20.64 -7.62 -5.05
C MET A 40 19.63 -6.74 -5.79
N GLU A 41 18.58 -6.28 -5.11
CA GLU A 41 17.60 -5.35 -5.67
C GLU A 41 18.25 -4.05 -6.17
N LYS A 42 19.17 -3.47 -5.39
CA LYS A 42 19.91 -2.26 -5.79
C LYS A 42 20.70 -2.44 -7.09
N LYS A 43 21.08 -3.69 -7.43
CA LYS A 43 21.76 -4.06 -8.67
C LYS A 43 20.81 -4.46 -9.80
N GLY A 44 19.49 -4.45 -9.56
CA GLY A 44 18.48 -4.97 -10.50
C GLY A 44 18.40 -6.50 -10.55
N GLU A 45 19.07 -7.21 -9.64
CA GLU A 45 19.15 -8.68 -9.62
C GLU A 45 17.93 -9.29 -8.89
N TYR A 46 16.71 -8.94 -9.33
CA TYR A 46 15.47 -9.28 -8.62
C TYR A 46 15.23 -10.78 -8.44
N ASN A 47 15.60 -11.61 -9.42
CA ASN A 47 15.45 -13.07 -9.33
C ASN A 47 16.27 -13.64 -8.17
N LYS A 48 17.54 -13.22 -8.05
CA LYS A 48 18.40 -13.68 -6.96
C LYS A 48 17.90 -13.17 -5.61
N ALA A 49 17.40 -11.93 -5.56
CA ALA A 49 16.80 -11.38 -4.35
C ALA A 49 15.59 -12.19 -3.86
N ILE A 50 14.77 -12.69 -4.79
CA ILE A 50 13.63 -13.57 -4.50
C ILE A 50 14.11 -14.94 -4.03
N ASP A 51 15.10 -15.52 -4.69
CA ASP A 51 15.62 -16.85 -4.33
C ASP A 51 16.18 -16.84 -2.90
N GLU A 52 16.82 -15.76 -2.48
CA GLU A 52 17.29 -15.59 -1.11
C GLU A 52 16.14 -15.56 -0.09
N LEU A 53 15.09 -14.77 -0.37
CA LEU A 53 13.91 -14.68 0.49
C LEU A 53 13.11 -15.98 0.55
N LYS A 54 13.11 -16.78 -0.52
CA LYS A 54 12.47 -18.10 -0.52
C LYS A 54 13.12 -19.08 0.46
N LYS A 55 14.41 -18.94 0.78
CA LYS A 55 15.09 -19.78 1.79
C LYS A 55 14.52 -19.61 3.21
N VAL A 56 13.79 -18.51 3.43
CA VAL A 56 13.17 -18.15 4.71
C VAL A 56 11.65 -17.96 4.61
N GLU A 57 11.00 -18.34 3.51
CA GLU A 57 9.55 -18.16 3.32
C GLU A 57 8.71 -18.89 4.39
N ASN A 58 9.22 -20.00 4.92
CA ASN A 58 8.53 -20.80 5.91
C ASN A 58 8.84 -20.39 7.37
N GLU A 59 9.66 -19.36 7.60
CA GLU A 59 9.97 -18.89 8.96
C GLU A 59 8.74 -18.18 9.55
N PHE A 60 8.11 -18.81 10.54
CA PHE A 60 6.79 -18.42 11.04
C PHE A 60 6.73 -16.98 11.56
N ASN A 61 7.73 -16.57 12.34
CA ASN A 61 7.77 -15.25 13.00
C ASN A 61 7.91 -14.08 12.02
N TYR A 62 8.37 -14.34 10.80
CA TYR A 62 8.64 -13.31 9.78
C TYR A 62 7.80 -13.49 8.52
N LYS A 63 6.78 -14.36 8.58
CA LYS A 63 5.98 -14.73 7.42
C LYS A 63 5.31 -13.50 6.79
N TYR A 64 4.87 -12.54 7.59
CA TYR A 64 4.26 -11.31 7.09
C TYR A 64 5.26 -10.46 6.28
N GLU A 65 6.42 -10.18 6.86
CA GLU A 65 7.49 -9.37 6.29
C GLU A 65 8.06 -10.02 5.03
N VAL A 66 8.28 -11.34 5.05
CA VAL A 66 8.77 -12.11 3.89
C VAL A 66 7.76 -12.06 2.75
N ASN A 67 6.46 -12.22 3.02
CA ASN A 67 5.43 -12.12 1.98
C ASN A 67 5.33 -10.71 1.40
N LEU A 68 5.44 -9.65 2.21
CA LEU A 68 5.50 -8.27 1.70
C LEU A 68 6.70 -8.06 0.78
N ARG A 69 7.88 -8.53 1.20
CA ARG A 69 9.13 -8.38 0.47
C ARG A 69 9.11 -9.15 -0.86
N LEU A 70 8.62 -10.40 -0.84
CA LEU A 70 8.43 -11.21 -2.03
C LEU A 70 7.37 -10.61 -2.97
N GLY A 71 6.29 -10.02 -2.44
CA GLY A 71 5.31 -9.29 -3.22
C GLY A 71 5.95 -8.15 -4.01
N TRP A 72 6.74 -7.32 -3.34
CA TRP A 72 7.45 -6.21 -3.97
C TRP A 72 8.47 -6.68 -5.02
N LEU A 73 9.34 -7.63 -4.69
CA LEU A 73 10.37 -8.09 -5.63
C LEU A 73 9.76 -8.78 -6.86
N ASN A 74 8.63 -9.49 -6.70
CA ASN A 74 7.93 -10.08 -7.84
C ASN A 74 7.32 -9.00 -8.74
N TYR A 75 6.78 -7.91 -8.18
CA TYR A 75 6.34 -6.77 -8.97
C TYR A 75 7.52 -6.15 -9.75
N SER A 76 8.63 -5.86 -9.07
CA SER A 76 9.83 -5.25 -9.68
C SER A 76 10.50 -6.14 -10.74
N SER A 77 10.27 -7.45 -10.70
CA SER A 77 10.74 -8.40 -11.73
C SER A 77 9.73 -8.67 -12.86
N GLY A 78 8.57 -7.99 -12.86
CA GLY A 78 7.52 -8.19 -13.86
C GLY A 78 6.64 -9.42 -13.64
N ARG A 79 6.83 -10.15 -12.53
CA ARG A 79 6.01 -11.31 -12.12
C ARG A 79 4.77 -10.86 -11.36
N PHE A 80 3.84 -10.24 -12.09
CA PHE A 80 2.69 -9.58 -11.47
C PHE A 80 1.71 -10.55 -10.80
N THR A 81 1.49 -11.74 -11.37
CA THR A 81 0.58 -12.74 -10.78
C THR A 81 1.10 -13.26 -9.45
N GLU A 82 2.39 -13.58 -9.38
CA GLU A 82 3.08 -14.00 -8.16
C GLU A 82 3.12 -12.88 -7.13
N SER A 83 3.35 -11.64 -7.57
CA SER A 83 3.31 -10.46 -6.71
C SER A 83 1.95 -10.32 -6.00
N VAL A 84 0.85 -10.43 -6.75
CA VAL A 84 -0.52 -10.42 -6.17
C VAL A 84 -0.68 -11.55 -5.15
N ALA A 85 -0.22 -12.77 -5.45
CA ALA A 85 -0.34 -13.90 -4.54
C ALA A 85 0.42 -13.67 -3.22
N TYR A 86 1.62 -13.12 -3.28
CA TYR A 86 2.42 -12.80 -2.09
C TYR A 86 1.81 -11.67 -1.25
N TYR A 87 1.30 -10.61 -1.89
CA TYR A 87 0.56 -9.59 -1.16
C TYR A 87 -0.73 -10.12 -0.52
N GLN A 88 -1.44 -11.05 -1.19
CA GLN A 88 -2.63 -11.68 -0.62
C GLN A 88 -2.28 -12.47 0.65
N LYS A 89 -1.19 -13.26 0.63
CA LYS A 89 -0.69 -13.95 1.83
C LYS A 89 -0.41 -12.97 2.98
N ALA A 90 0.17 -11.80 2.70
CA ALA A 90 0.40 -10.76 3.72
C ALA A 90 -0.91 -10.15 4.26
N ILE A 91 -1.91 -9.91 3.39
CA ILE A 91 -3.26 -9.47 3.79
C ILE A 91 -3.92 -10.50 4.70
N ASP A 92 -3.83 -11.80 4.36
CA ASP A 92 -4.45 -12.87 5.15
C ASP A 92 -3.85 -12.95 6.56
N LEU A 93 -2.54 -12.66 6.70
CA LEU A 93 -1.85 -12.63 7.99
C LEU A 93 -2.19 -11.39 8.83
N LYS A 94 -2.38 -10.23 8.19
CA LYS A 94 -2.76 -8.97 8.86
C LYS A 94 -3.87 -8.26 8.07
N PRO A 95 -5.15 -8.64 8.27
CA PRO A 95 -6.28 -8.17 7.45
C PRO A 95 -6.52 -6.65 7.48
N PHE A 96 -6.08 -5.99 8.56
CA PHE A 96 -6.21 -4.55 8.77
C PHE A 96 -4.94 -3.77 8.41
N ALA A 97 -3.88 -4.41 7.90
CA ALA A 97 -2.71 -3.70 7.43
C ALA A 97 -2.98 -3.03 6.08
N VAL A 98 -2.56 -1.77 5.93
CA VAL A 98 -2.77 -0.96 4.72
C VAL A 98 -1.66 -1.22 3.69
N GLU A 99 -0.44 -1.44 4.15
CA GLU A 99 0.77 -1.61 3.36
C GLU A 99 0.67 -2.71 2.30
N PRO A 100 0.22 -3.96 2.61
CA PRO A 100 0.09 -4.99 1.59
C PRO A 100 -1.01 -4.69 0.57
N ARG A 101 -2.05 -3.94 0.96
CA ARG A 101 -3.13 -3.52 0.05
C ARG A 101 -2.63 -2.48 -0.94
N LEU A 102 -1.89 -1.48 -0.47
CA LEU A 102 -1.20 -0.51 -1.32
C LEU A 102 -0.20 -1.22 -2.25
N GLY A 103 0.55 -2.19 -1.72
CA GLY A 103 1.47 -3.01 -2.52
C GLY A 103 0.76 -3.79 -3.64
N MET A 104 -0.39 -4.39 -3.36
CA MET A 104 -1.17 -5.19 -4.33
C MET A 104 -1.73 -4.36 -5.49
N VAL A 105 -2.00 -3.07 -5.29
CA VAL A 105 -2.53 -2.19 -6.34
C VAL A 105 -1.63 -2.16 -7.58
N TYR A 106 -0.32 -2.08 -7.40
CA TYR A 106 0.63 -1.97 -8.51
C TYR A 106 0.58 -3.17 -9.47
N PRO A 107 0.83 -4.42 -9.03
CA PRO A 107 0.75 -5.57 -9.92
C PRO A 107 -0.66 -5.84 -10.43
N ALA A 108 -1.71 -5.56 -9.63
CA ALA A 108 -3.10 -5.70 -10.10
C ALA A 108 -3.42 -4.73 -11.26
N SER A 109 -2.89 -3.50 -11.20
CA SER A 109 -3.03 -2.51 -12.27
C SER A 109 -2.30 -2.94 -13.55
N GLN A 110 -1.09 -3.52 -13.44
CA GLN A 110 -0.35 -4.07 -14.58
C GLN A 110 -1.09 -5.24 -15.24
N LEU A 111 -1.87 -6.00 -14.47
CA LEU A 111 -2.73 -7.08 -14.97
C LEU A 111 -4.11 -6.59 -15.46
N ALA A 112 -4.35 -5.27 -15.49
CA ALA A 112 -5.63 -4.66 -15.83
C ALA A 112 -6.82 -5.18 -14.98
N LYS A 113 -6.56 -5.63 -13.75
CA LYS A 113 -7.58 -6.12 -12.80
C LYS A 113 -8.19 -4.96 -12.02
N TRP A 114 -8.87 -4.05 -12.72
CA TRP A 114 -9.37 -2.78 -12.17
C TRP A 114 -10.37 -2.96 -11.02
N ASP A 115 -11.19 -4.01 -11.04
CA ASP A 115 -12.11 -4.31 -9.92
C ASP A 115 -11.35 -4.69 -8.65
N GLN A 116 -10.23 -5.41 -8.77
CA GLN A 116 -9.38 -5.73 -7.62
C GLN A 116 -8.67 -4.48 -7.09
N VAL A 117 -8.21 -3.60 -7.98
CA VAL A 117 -7.60 -2.32 -7.60
C VAL A 117 -8.59 -1.46 -6.81
N GLN A 118 -9.81 -1.30 -7.32
CA GLN A 118 -10.85 -0.56 -6.62
C GLN A 118 -11.14 -1.17 -5.25
N LEU A 119 -11.33 -2.50 -5.19
CA LEU A 119 -11.61 -3.21 -3.94
C LEU A 119 -10.51 -2.98 -2.89
N GLN A 120 -9.23 -2.97 -3.28
CA GLN A 120 -8.15 -2.72 -2.32
C GLN A 120 -8.22 -1.30 -1.75
N TYR A 121 -8.49 -0.28 -2.56
CA TYR A 121 -8.67 1.08 -2.05
C TYR A 121 -9.90 1.21 -1.14
N GLU A 122 -11.02 0.56 -1.48
CA GLU A 122 -12.20 0.53 -0.60
C GLU A 122 -11.88 -0.13 0.75
N LYS A 123 -11.10 -1.22 0.74
CA LYS A 123 -10.63 -1.86 1.97
C LYS A 123 -9.67 -0.97 2.76
N ILE A 124 -8.79 -0.21 2.12
CA ILE A 124 -7.93 0.76 2.80
C ILE A 124 -8.78 1.80 3.52
N ILE A 125 -9.76 2.41 2.86
CA ILE A 125 -10.64 3.43 3.47
C ILE A 125 -11.49 2.85 4.61
N SER A 126 -11.85 1.56 4.55
CA SER A 126 -12.57 0.92 5.66
C SER A 126 -11.74 0.79 6.94
N VAL A 127 -10.40 0.84 6.83
CA VAL A 127 -9.46 0.77 7.95
C VAL A 127 -8.98 2.17 8.34
N ASP A 128 -8.59 2.97 7.35
CA ASP A 128 -8.10 4.34 7.49
C ASP A 128 -8.94 5.25 6.58
N PRO A 129 -10.07 5.80 7.10
CA PRO A 129 -10.93 6.69 6.33
C PRO A 129 -10.22 7.96 5.85
N SER A 130 -9.16 8.38 6.54
CA SER A 130 -8.34 9.55 6.25
C SER A 130 -7.21 9.28 5.26
N ASN A 131 -7.11 8.08 4.69
CA ASN A 131 -6.06 7.76 3.74
C ASN A 131 -6.22 8.58 2.45
N SER A 132 -5.45 9.66 2.30
CA SER A 132 -5.61 10.58 1.17
C SER A 132 -5.31 9.93 -0.17
N THR A 133 -4.33 9.02 -0.23
CA THR A 133 -4.01 8.27 -1.45
C THR A 133 -5.19 7.42 -1.89
N ALA A 134 -5.80 6.64 -0.98
CA ALA A 134 -6.95 5.81 -1.32
C ALA A 134 -8.19 6.65 -1.70
N ASN A 135 -8.45 7.74 -0.97
CA ASN A 135 -9.53 8.67 -1.30
C ASN A 135 -9.32 9.26 -2.71
N TYR A 136 -8.15 9.82 -3.01
CA TYR A 136 -7.84 10.37 -4.33
C TYR A 136 -8.02 9.33 -5.46
N ARG A 137 -7.52 8.11 -5.25
CA ARG A 137 -7.57 7.04 -6.25
C ARG A 137 -9.00 6.53 -6.49
N LEU A 138 -9.83 6.39 -5.45
CA LEU A 138 -11.25 6.10 -5.64
C LEU A 138 -11.99 7.26 -6.30
N GLY A 139 -11.65 8.51 -5.94
CA GLY A 139 -12.16 9.69 -6.63
C GLY A 139 -11.94 9.62 -8.13
N LEU A 140 -10.72 9.31 -8.58
CA LEU A 140 -10.38 9.12 -10.00
C LEU A 140 -11.15 7.96 -10.64
N ILE A 141 -11.26 6.82 -9.95
CA ILE A 141 -12.00 5.65 -10.46
C ILE A 141 -13.48 6.01 -10.69
N TYR A 142 -14.13 6.62 -9.72
CA TYR A 142 -15.53 7.01 -9.83
C TYR A 142 -15.74 8.16 -10.84
N TYR A 143 -14.80 9.10 -10.94
CA TYR A 143 -14.80 10.14 -11.97
C TYR A 143 -14.73 9.53 -13.37
N GLY A 144 -13.84 8.57 -13.60
CA GLY A 144 -13.73 7.85 -14.87
C GLY A 144 -15.00 7.04 -15.22
N LYS A 145 -15.69 6.52 -14.20
CA LYS A 145 -17.02 5.89 -14.33
C LYS A 145 -18.16 6.88 -14.52
N LYS A 146 -17.88 8.19 -14.50
CA LYS A 146 -18.86 9.29 -14.53
C LYS A 146 -19.84 9.28 -13.35
N ASP A 147 -19.50 8.57 -12.27
CA ASP A 147 -20.21 8.63 -10.99
C ASP A 147 -19.66 9.81 -10.18
N TYR A 148 -20.04 11.02 -10.60
CA TYR A 148 -19.51 12.25 -10.04
C TYR A 148 -19.95 12.48 -8.59
N ASP A 149 -21.06 11.87 -8.16
CA ASP A 149 -21.51 11.93 -6.77
C ASP A 149 -20.56 11.20 -5.82
N LYS A 150 -20.10 10.00 -6.18
CA LYS A 150 -19.08 9.31 -5.39
C LYS A 150 -17.72 10.01 -5.51
N ALA A 151 -17.33 10.39 -6.72
CA ALA A 151 -16.07 11.12 -6.93
C ALA A 151 -15.99 12.38 -6.06
N PHE A 152 -17.09 13.13 -5.95
CA PHE A 152 -17.19 14.33 -5.12
C PHE A 152 -16.83 14.03 -3.68
N ARG A 153 -17.42 12.99 -3.08
CA ARG A 153 -17.19 12.65 -1.66
C ARG A 153 -15.73 12.31 -1.39
N TYR A 154 -15.09 11.61 -2.31
CA TYR A 154 -13.69 11.22 -2.18
C TYR A 154 -12.74 12.41 -2.36
N PHE A 155 -12.93 13.25 -3.38
CA PHE A 155 -12.10 14.43 -3.57
C PHE A 155 -12.33 15.51 -2.50
N GLU A 156 -13.54 15.62 -1.97
CA GLU A 156 -13.84 16.47 -0.82
C GLU A 156 -13.02 16.04 0.41
N MET A 157 -12.91 14.74 0.68
CA MET A 157 -12.07 14.22 1.76
C MET A 157 -10.59 14.62 1.55
N VAL A 158 -10.06 14.48 0.33
CA VAL A 158 -8.68 14.87 0.01
C VAL A 158 -8.44 16.35 0.29
N VAL A 159 -9.31 17.23 -0.22
CA VAL A 159 -9.17 18.69 -0.05
C VAL A 159 -9.43 19.13 1.40
N ASN A 160 -10.26 18.42 2.16
CA ASN A 160 -10.44 18.70 3.59
C ASN A 160 -9.21 18.35 4.42
N LEU A 161 -8.52 17.24 4.09
CA LEU A 161 -7.28 16.84 4.76
C LEU A 161 -6.09 17.71 4.33
N TYR A 162 -6.03 18.06 3.04
CA TYR A 162 -4.94 18.81 2.43
C TYR A 162 -5.50 19.93 1.54
N PRO A 163 -5.83 21.11 2.12
CA PRO A 163 -6.51 22.20 1.40
C PRO A 163 -5.74 22.82 0.23
N PHE A 164 -4.44 22.51 0.09
CA PHE A 164 -3.54 22.98 -0.97
C PHE A 164 -2.97 21.82 -1.81
N ASP A 165 -3.53 20.61 -1.70
CA ASP A 165 -3.15 19.50 -2.59
C ASP A 165 -3.57 19.82 -4.03
N TYR A 166 -2.60 19.92 -4.93
CA TYR A 166 -2.82 20.33 -6.31
C TYR A 166 -3.78 19.39 -7.04
N ASP A 167 -3.48 18.09 -7.00
CA ASP A 167 -4.22 17.05 -7.73
C ASP A 167 -5.66 16.95 -7.20
N GLY A 168 -5.82 16.95 -5.87
CA GLY A 168 -7.11 16.93 -5.20
C GLY A 168 -7.96 18.15 -5.53
N LEU A 169 -7.39 19.36 -5.50
CA LEU A 169 -8.11 20.60 -5.86
C LEU A 169 -8.55 20.59 -7.32
N LEU A 170 -7.67 20.23 -8.24
CA LEU A 170 -7.98 20.22 -9.68
C LEU A 170 -9.08 19.22 -10.00
N MET A 171 -8.96 17.99 -9.48
CA MET A 171 -9.98 16.97 -9.69
C MET A 171 -11.29 17.28 -8.99
N PHE A 172 -11.26 17.93 -7.82
CA PHE A 172 -12.47 18.37 -7.16
C PHE A 172 -13.17 19.48 -7.94
N ALA A 173 -12.41 20.42 -8.52
CA ALA A 173 -12.94 21.47 -9.38
C ALA A 173 -13.66 20.88 -10.60
N TRP A 174 -13.00 19.96 -11.32
CA TRP A 174 -13.60 19.25 -12.45
C TRP A 174 -14.83 18.44 -12.05
N THR A 175 -14.79 17.78 -10.90
CA THR A 175 -15.95 17.02 -10.41
C THR A 175 -17.14 17.93 -10.12
N ASN A 176 -16.93 19.11 -9.52
CA ASN A 176 -18.00 20.08 -9.29
C ASN A 176 -18.53 20.67 -10.60
N TYR A 177 -17.66 20.92 -11.59
CA TYR A 177 -18.07 21.33 -12.92
C TYR A 177 -18.99 20.29 -13.57
N GLN A 178 -18.61 19.01 -13.54
CA GLN A 178 -19.42 17.92 -14.11
C GLN A 178 -20.76 17.74 -13.38
N LYS A 179 -20.82 18.08 -12.08
CA LYS A 179 -22.06 18.09 -11.28
C LYS A 179 -22.93 19.33 -11.52
N GLY A 180 -22.45 20.33 -12.27
CA GLY A 180 -23.14 21.59 -12.51
C GLY A 180 -23.02 22.62 -11.37
N ASP A 181 -22.23 22.36 -10.33
CA ASP A 181 -21.91 23.36 -9.30
C ASP A 181 -20.77 24.27 -9.80
N PHE A 182 -21.11 25.11 -10.76
CA PHE A 182 -20.16 26.01 -11.41
C PHE A 182 -19.58 27.05 -10.46
N ALA A 183 -20.33 27.45 -9.42
CA ALA A 183 -19.84 28.39 -8.42
C ALA A 183 -18.69 27.77 -7.60
N LYS A 184 -18.87 26.54 -7.10
CA LYS A 184 -17.82 25.81 -6.38
C LYS A 184 -16.67 25.43 -7.30
N ALA A 185 -16.95 25.00 -8.53
CA ALA A 185 -15.91 24.70 -9.53
C ALA A 185 -15.01 25.92 -9.80
N LYS A 186 -15.60 27.09 -10.05
CA LYS A 186 -14.85 28.35 -10.27
C LYS A 186 -13.97 28.70 -9.07
N LEU A 187 -14.50 28.58 -7.85
CA LEU A 187 -13.72 28.79 -6.63
C LEU A 187 -12.52 27.83 -6.55
N LEU A 188 -12.74 26.54 -6.82
CA LEU A 188 -11.70 25.52 -6.74
C LEU A 188 -10.64 25.70 -7.84
N PHE A 189 -11.01 26.01 -9.08
CA PHE A 189 -10.05 26.32 -10.14
C PHE A 189 -9.19 27.55 -9.79
N ASN A 190 -9.78 28.61 -9.22
CA ASN A 190 -9.01 29.76 -8.74
C ASN A 190 -8.05 29.39 -7.60
N LYS A 191 -8.40 28.43 -6.73
CA LYS A 191 -7.46 27.89 -5.73
C LYS A 191 -6.30 27.15 -6.40
N VAL A 192 -6.55 26.37 -7.46
CA VAL A 192 -5.48 25.75 -8.26
C VAL A 192 -4.56 26.83 -8.84
N LEU A 193 -5.10 27.93 -9.38
CA LEU A 193 -4.28 29.05 -9.88
C LEU A 193 -3.55 29.82 -8.78
N THR A 194 -3.99 29.73 -7.53
CA THR A 194 -3.25 30.33 -6.41
C THR A 194 -1.95 29.57 -6.13
N ILE A 195 -1.94 28.24 -6.34
CA ILE A 195 -0.75 27.38 -6.13
C ILE A 195 0.06 27.16 -7.42
N SER A 196 -0.59 27.23 -8.58
CA SER A 196 -0.01 27.03 -9.92
C SER A 196 -0.61 28.06 -10.89
N PRO A 197 -0.07 29.31 -10.93
CA PRO A 197 -0.68 30.45 -11.63
C PRO A 197 -0.95 30.28 -13.13
N ASP A 198 -0.23 29.39 -13.81
CA ASP A 198 -0.37 29.11 -15.24
C ASP A 198 -0.92 27.71 -15.51
N ASP A 199 -1.65 27.13 -14.54
CA ASP A 199 -2.23 25.79 -14.70
C ASP A 199 -3.24 25.77 -15.87
N LYS A 200 -2.85 25.08 -16.95
CA LYS A 200 -3.63 25.02 -18.19
C LYS A 200 -5.02 24.42 -17.97
N SER A 201 -5.12 23.40 -17.11
CA SER A 201 -6.38 22.70 -16.88
C SER A 201 -7.36 23.56 -16.08
N ALA A 202 -6.87 24.29 -15.09
CA ALA A 202 -7.69 25.24 -14.33
C ALA A 202 -8.15 26.43 -15.18
N ILE A 203 -7.27 26.97 -16.04
CA ILE A 203 -7.63 28.03 -16.99
C ILE A 203 -8.70 27.54 -17.98
N GLU A 204 -8.53 26.33 -18.52
CA GLU A 204 -9.52 25.71 -19.40
C GLU A 204 -10.87 25.53 -18.69
N GLY A 205 -10.87 24.98 -17.48
CA GLY A 205 -12.08 24.76 -16.69
C GLY A 205 -12.83 26.05 -16.38
N LEU A 206 -12.11 27.13 -16.08
CA LEU A 206 -12.69 28.47 -15.92
C LEU A 206 -13.29 29.00 -17.23
N GLY A 207 -12.65 28.75 -18.36
CA GLY A 207 -13.16 29.13 -19.68
C GLY A 207 -14.49 28.46 -20.06
N TYR A 208 -14.78 27.28 -19.50
CA TYR A 208 -16.07 26.62 -19.68
C TYR A 208 -17.19 27.17 -18.78
N ILE A 209 -16.86 27.91 -17.72
CA ILE A 209 -17.82 28.49 -16.79
C ILE A 209 -18.14 29.93 -17.23
N LYS A 210 -19.33 30.12 -17.81
CA LYS A 210 -19.83 31.42 -18.26
C LYS A 210 -20.26 32.33 -17.11
#